data_AF-A0A7M2A1J8-F1
#
_entry.id   AF-A0A7M2A1J8-F1
#
_cell.length_a   1.000
_cell.length_b   1.000
_cell.length_c   1.000
_cell.angle_alpha   90.00
_cell.angle_beta   90.00
_cell.angle_gamma   90.00
#
_symmetry.space_group_name_H-M   'P 1'
#
loop_
_entity.id
_entity.type
_entity.pdbx_description
1 polymer ?
#
loop_
_entity_poly.entity_id
_entity_poly.type
_entity_poly.pdbx_seq_one_letter_code
_entity_poly.pdbx_strand_id
1 'polypeptide(L)' 'MVSNRLCQSCQVPLAADDVAIYLKLVSRSAQQFSCIDCLGMKLNCGREPIEKLIRYFRESGNCALFR' A
#
# COMPACT_ATOMS: atom_id res chain seq x y z
N MET A 1 8.20 9.48 13.33
CA MET A 1 9.25 8.45 13.15
C MET A 1 8.97 7.73 11.84
N VAL A 2 9.78 7.93 10.81
CA VAL A 2 9.67 7.13 9.57
C VAL A 2 10.37 5.82 9.85
N SER A 3 9.60 4.80 10.27
CA SER A 3 10.09 3.42 10.28
C SER A 3 10.40 3.06 8.84
N ASN A 4 11.67 2.94 8.49
CA ASN A 4 12.15 2.63 7.14
C ASN A 4 11.76 1.18 6.80
N ARG A 5 10.49 0.96 6.46
CA ARG A 5 9.97 -0.34 6.04
C ARG A 5 10.36 -0.52 4.58
N LEU A 6 11.00 -1.64 4.26
CA LEU A 6 11.38 -1.98 2.90
C LEU A 6 10.35 -2.94 2.29
N CYS A 7 10.16 -2.86 0.98
CA CYS A 7 9.36 -3.82 0.23
C CYS A 7 9.96 -5.22 0.37
N GLN A 8 9.16 -6.20 0.78
CA GLN A 8 9.62 -7.58 0.90
C GLN A 8 10.13 -8.18 -0.42
N SER A 9 9.70 -7.65 -1.57
CA SER A 9 10.02 -8.18 -2.90
C SER A 9 11.19 -7.47 -3.59
N CYS A 10 11.26 -6.14 -3.54
CA CYS A 10 12.27 -5.35 -4.27
C CYS A 10 13.15 -4.48 -3.36
N GLN A 11 12.97 -4.55 -2.04
CA GLN A 11 13.76 -3.83 -1.04
C GLN A 11 13.77 -2.31 -1.16
N VAL A 12 12.84 -1.71 -1.93
CA VAL A 12 12.66 -0.25 -1.97
C VAL A 12 11.99 0.27 -0.69
N PRO A 13 12.30 1.49 -0.24
CA PRO A 13 11.59 2.12 0.87
C PRO A 13 10.09 2.24 0.61
N LEU A 14 9.29 1.90 1.61
CA LEU A 14 7.83 1.99 1.57
C LEU A 14 7.35 3.31 2.17
N ALA A 15 6.46 3.97 1.46
CA ALA A 15 5.69 5.09 1.96
C ALA A 15 4.54 4.59 2.86
N ALA A 16 3.92 5.52 3.59
CA ALA A 16 2.74 5.22 4.40
C ALA A 16 1.60 4.64 3.56
N ASP A 17 1.41 5.13 2.33
CA ASP A 17 0.38 4.64 1.41
C ASP A 17 0.62 3.20 0.97
N ASP A 18 1.87 2.78 0.73
CA ASP A 18 2.19 1.39 0.39
C ASP A 18 1.74 0.44 1.50
N VAL A 19 2.02 0.80 2.76
CA VAL A 19 1.63 0.01 3.93
C VAL A 19 0.12 0.02 4.11
N ALA A 20 -0.52 1.19 4.03
CA ALA A 20 -1.96 1.35 4.19
C ALA A 20 -2.75 0.57 3.15
N ILE A 21 -2.34 0.64 1.87
CA ILE A 21 -3.05 -0.06 0.80
C ILE A 21 -2.83 -1.57 0.88
N TYR A 22 -1.64 -2.03 1.27
CA TYR A 22 -1.39 -3.45 1.52
C TYR A 22 -2.27 -3.97 2.67
N LEU A 23 -2.36 -3.23 3.78
CA LEU A 23 -3.24 -3.58 4.89
C LEU A 23 -4.72 -3.62 4.50
N LYS A 24 -5.13 -2.73 3.59
CA LYS A 24 -6.51 -2.60 3.12
C LYS A 24 -6.90 -3.70 2.12
N LEU A 25 -6.01 -4.07 1.20
CA LEU A 25 -6.28 -5.01 0.12
C LEU A 25 -5.88 -6.46 0.43
N VAL A 26 -4.86 -6.67 1.26
CA VAL A 26 -4.30 -8.01 1.52
C VAL A 26 -4.69 -8.52 2.90
N SER A 27 -4.28 -7.84 3.97
CA SER A 27 -4.63 -8.24 5.34
C SER A 27 -4.35 -7.13 6.34
N ARG A 28 -5.30 -6.89 7.26
CA ARG A 28 -5.17 -5.91 8.36
C ARG A 28 -4.13 -6.27 9.41
N SER A 29 -3.69 -7.53 9.45
CA SER A 29 -2.70 -8.03 10.42
C SER A 29 -1.32 -8.30 9.79
N ALA A 30 -1.09 -7.85 8.54
CA ALA A 30 0.19 -8.04 7.88
C ALA A 30 1.33 -7.34 8.63
N GLN A 31 2.46 -8.03 8.76
CA GLN A 31 3.70 -7.49 9.35
C GLN A 31 4.76 -7.16 8.29
N GLN A 32 4.60 -7.71 7.08
CA GLN A 32 5.45 -7.48 5.91
C GLN A 32 4.61 -6.90 4.78
N PHE A 33 5.20 -5.98 4.03
CA PHE A 33 4.50 -5.15 3.05
C PHE A 33 5.25 -5.16 1.72
N SER A 34 4.52 -4.81 0.66
CA SER A 34 5.08 -4.65 -0.68
C SER A 34 4.77 -3.24 -1.18
N CYS A 35 5.66 -2.66 -1.99
CA CYS A 35 5.36 -1.41 -2.67
C CYS A 35 4.21 -1.62 -3.66
N ILE A 36 3.56 -0.54 -4.07
CA ILE A 36 2.42 -0.63 -4.99
C ILE A 36 2.76 -1.27 -6.34
N ASP A 37 4.00 -1.17 -6.82
CA ASP A 37 4.41 -1.84 -8.07
C ASP A 37 4.44 -3.36 -7.89
N CYS A 38 5.10 -3.86 -6.84
CA CYS A 38 5.14 -5.28 -6.53
C CYS A 38 3.75 -5.83 -6.17
N LEU A 39 2.94 -5.04 -5.48
CA LEU A 39 1.55 -5.40 -5.18
C LEU A 39 0.72 -5.47 -6.47
N GLY A 40 0.88 -4.52 -7.39
CA GLY A 40 0.20 -4.50 -8.69
C GLY A 40 0.56 -5.69 -9.57
N MET A 41 1.83 -6.09 -9.57
CA MET A 41 2.26 -7.34 -10.23
C MET A 41 1.64 -8.57 -9.58
N LYS A 42 1.64 -8.66 -8.23
CA LYS A 42 1.04 -9.78 -7.51
C LYS A 42 -0.46 -9.91 -7.74
N LEU A 43 -1.17 -8.80 -7.86
CA LEU A 43 -2.61 -8.74 -8.11
C LEU A 43 -2.97 -8.76 -9.62
N ASN A 44 -1.98 -8.83 -10.52
CA ASN A 44 -2.16 -8.79 -11.97
C ASN A 44 -3.00 -7.59 -12.47
N CYS A 45 -2.89 -6.44 -11.81
CA CYS A 45 -3.61 -5.21 -12.18
C CYS A 45 -2.68 -4.02 -12.48
N GLY A 46 -1.40 -4.13 -12.15
CA GLY A 46 -0.43 -3.04 -12.28
C GLY A 46 -0.62 -1.94 -11.23
N ARG A 47 0.10 -0.82 -11.43
CA ARG A 47 0.18 0.29 -10.48
C ARG A 47 -1.08 1.17 -10.45
N GLU A 48 -1.59 1.51 -11.63
CA GLU A 48 -2.62 2.54 -11.80
C GLU A 48 -3.93 2.27 -11.00
N PRO A 49 -4.48 1.04 -10.97
CA PRO A 49 -5.70 0.78 -10.20
C PRO A 49 -5.49 0.93 -8.69
N ILE A 50 -4.29 0.62 -8.19
CA ILE A 50 -3.93 0.74 -6.77
C ILE A 50 -3.82 2.22 -6.40
N GLU A 51 -3.21 3.04 -7.27
CA GLU A 51 -3.13 4.50 -7.06
C GLU A 51 -4.51 5.16 -7.05
N LYS A 52 -5.42 4.73 -7.93
CA LYS A 52 -6.82 5.18 -7.93
C LYS A 52 -7.53 4.86 -6.61
N LEU A 53 -7.30 3.67 -6.06
CA LEU A 53 -7.86 3.27 -4.75
C LEU A 53 -7.29 4.11 -3.61
N ILE A 54 -5.98 4.38 -3.61
CA ILE A 54 -5.35 5.24 -2.60
C ILE A 54 -5.98 6.64 -2.63
N ARG A 55 -6.12 7.24 -3.82
CA ARG A 55 -6.80 8.55 -3.99
C ARG A 55 -8.22 8.51 -3.47
N TYR A 56 -9.01 7.52 -3.88
CA TYR A 56 -10.38 7.33 -3.42
C TYR A 56 -10.48 7.26 -1.89
N PHE A 57 -9.60 6.51 -1.22
CA PHE A 57 -9.65 6.40 0.24
C PHE A 57 -9.22 7.68 0.97
N ARG A 58 -8.28 8.44 0.40
CA ARG A 58 -7.87 9.76 0.92
C ARG A 58 -8.99 10.78 0.75
N GLU A 59 -9.58 10.86 -0.44
CA GLU A 59 -10.65 11.80 -0.77
C GLU A 59 -11.94 11.49 0.00
N SER A 60 -12.23 10.21 0.26
CA SER A 60 -13.39 9.81 1.06
C SER A 60 -13.32 10.28 2.51
N GLY A 61 -12.14 10.55 3.07
CA GLY A 61 -11.95 11.03 4.46
C GLY A 61 -12.31 10.03 5.57
N ASN A 62 -12.98 8.92 5.27
CA ASN A 62 -13.51 7.97 6.25
C ASN A 62 -12.57 6.80 6.53
N CYS A 63 -11.44 6.69 5.83
CA CYS A 63 -10.53 5.57 6.02
C CYS A 63 -9.42 5.93 7.03
N ALA A 64 -9.50 5.37 8.24
CA ALA A 64 -8.49 5.60 9.28
C ALA A 64 -7.04 5.22 8.88
N LEU A 65 -6.86 4.40 7.84
CA LEU A 65 -5.53 4.07 7.29
C LEU A 65 -4.93 5.18 6.41
N PHE A 66 -5.77 6.09 5.89
CA PHE A 66 -5.42 7.11 4.92
C PHE A 66 -5.77 8.53 5.43
N ARG A 67 -5.92 8.71 6.75
CA ARG A 67 -6.12 10.01 7.41
C ARG A 67 -4.81 10.76 7.63
#